data_AF-A0A843RRN5-F1
#
_entry.id   AF-A0A843RRN5-F1
#
_cell.length_a   1.000
_cell.length_b   1.000
_cell.length_c   1.000
_cell.angle_alpha   90.00
_cell.angle_beta   90.00
_cell.angle_gamma   90.00
#
_symmetry.space_group_name_H-M   'P 1'
#
loop_
_entity.id
_entity.type
_entity.pdbx_description
1 polymer ?
#
loop_
_entity_poly.entity_id
_entity_poly.type
_entity_poly.pdbx_seq_one_letter_code
_entity_poly.pdbx_strand_id
1 'polypeptide(L)'
;MPGKIEGTSYYWRLRRVTRTALSIALGLLATGALASSRGNVATMPDPPAQSIQNGLWGGERVRLTVTADGATVEYDCGHGRIEQPISLDAQSRFEVSGWHVQEQGGALREGAADRKLAARYAGRVRNDHMTLTVELTESGTKLGTFSLEHGKAVRLVKCR
;
A
#
# COMPACT_ATOMS: atom_id res chain seq x y z
N MET A 1 6.47 13.23 52.98
CA MET A 1 5.24 12.74 52.34
C MET A 1 5.60 12.19 50.97
N PRO A 2 5.80 10.86 50.83
CA PRO A 2 6.02 10.22 49.54
C PRO A 2 4.76 9.47 49.10
N GLY A 3 4.49 9.42 47.80
CA GLY A 3 3.48 8.52 47.24
C GLY A 3 3.35 8.74 45.73
N LYS A 4 4.08 7.95 44.93
CA LYS A 4 3.60 6.74 44.21
C LYS A 4 2.71 7.16 43.02
N ILE A 5 2.91 6.72 41.79
CA ILE A 5 2.82 5.32 41.35
C ILE A 5 3.36 5.15 39.92
N GLU A 6 4.22 4.14 39.78
CA GLU A 6 4.46 3.39 38.55
C GLU A 6 3.16 2.72 38.08
N GLY A 7 2.96 2.61 36.76
CA GLY A 7 1.77 2.02 36.14
C GLY A 7 2.12 1.15 34.94
N THR A 8 2.41 -0.10 35.25
CA THR A 8 2.88 -1.20 34.43
C THR A 8 1.82 -1.80 33.48
N SER A 9 2.33 -2.38 32.39
CA SER A 9 1.89 -3.63 31.78
C SER A 9 0.55 -3.69 31.01
N TYR A 10 0.69 -3.63 29.68
CA TYR A 10 -0.31 -4.07 28.71
C TYR A 10 -0.45 -5.60 28.75
N TYR A 11 -1.29 -6.11 29.66
CA TYR A 11 -1.71 -7.51 29.64
C TYR A 11 -2.85 -7.70 28.63
N TRP A 12 -2.51 -8.32 27.50
CA TRP A 12 -3.46 -8.89 26.54
C TRP A 12 -4.29 -9.97 27.25
N ARG A 13 -5.53 -9.64 27.64
CA ARG A 13 -6.49 -10.61 28.17
C ARG A 13 -6.98 -11.54 27.07
N LEU A 14 -6.38 -12.73 27.01
CA LEU A 14 -6.98 -13.91 26.43
C LEU A 14 -8.28 -14.26 27.20
N ARG A 15 -9.44 -14.02 26.60
CA ARG A 15 -10.71 -14.59 27.07
C ARG A 15 -10.93 -15.93 26.38
N ARG A 16 -10.31 -17.00 26.89
CA ARG A 16 -10.73 -18.37 26.54
C ARG A 16 -11.99 -18.69 27.33
N VAL A 17 -13.11 -18.82 26.62
CA VAL A 17 -14.40 -19.23 27.17
C VAL A 17 -14.29 -20.65 27.70
N THR A 18 -14.53 -20.82 28.99
CA THR A 18 -14.65 -22.10 29.68
C THR A 18 -16.06 -22.64 29.50
N ARG A 19 -16.20 -23.90 29.06
CA ARG A 19 -17.39 -24.71 29.31
C ARG A 19 -16.96 -26.14 29.60
N THR A 20 -16.94 -26.45 30.89
CA THR A 20 -16.92 -27.81 31.44
C THR A 20 -18.25 -28.50 31.15
N ALA A 21 -18.21 -29.78 30.77
CA ALA A 21 -19.29 -30.73 31.05
C ALA A 21 -18.70 -32.14 31.21
N LEU A 22 -18.83 -32.66 32.43
CA LEU A 22 -18.56 -34.04 32.83
C LEU A 22 -19.61 -34.97 32.19
N SER A 23 -19.21 -36.14 31.68
CA SER A 23 -20.12 -37.29 31.50
C SER A 23 -19.30 -38.58 31.53
N ILE A 24 -19.69 -39.46 32.45
CA ILE A 24 -19.15 -40.81 32.69
C ILE A 24 -20.13 -41.80 32.04
N ALA A 25 -19.62 -42.81 31.30
CA ALA A 25 -19.95 -44.24 31.48
C ALA A 25 -19.47 -45.12 30.31
N LEU A 26 -18.93 -46.28 30.68
CA LEU A 26 -18.47 -47.42 29.88
C LEU A 26 -19.58 -48.03 28.99
N GLY A 27 -19.19 -48.52 27.80
CA GLY A 27 -19.97 -49.46 26.99
C GLY A 27 -19.16 -50.03 25.81
N LEU A 28 -19.21 -51.35 25.63
CA LEU A 28 -18.30 -52.22 24.85
C LEU A 28 -18.44 -52.19 23.32
N LEU A 29 -17.30 -52.55 22.67
CA LEU A 29 -17.10 -53.35 21.44
C LEU A 29 -17.88 -52.99 20.14
N ALA A 30 -17.18 -52.38 19.19
CA ALA A 30 -17.21 -52.77 17.77
C ALA A 30 -15.98 -52.20 17.03
N THR A 31 -15.14 -53.08 16.47
CA THR A 31 -14.07 -52.73 15.52
C THR A 31 -14.69 -52.18 14.23
N GLY A 32 -14.74 -50.86 14.09
CA GLY A 32 -15.07 -50.16 12.85
C GLY A 32 -13.90 -49.29 12.41
N ALA A 33 -13.22 -49.68 11.34
CA ALA A 33 -12.14 -48.89 10.75
C ALA A 33 -12.69 -47.53 10.26
N LEU A 34 -12.40 -46.46 11.01
CA LEU A 34 -12.59 -45.10 10.51
C LEU A 34 -11.49 -44.84 9.47
N ALA A 35 -11.83 -45.03 8.20
CA ALA A 35 -11.03 -44.53 7.09
C ALA A 35 -11.02 -42.99 7.19
N SER A 36 -9.96 -42.45 7.77
CA SER A 36 -9.68 -41.01 7.79
C SER A 36 -9.52 -40.53 6.34
N SER A 37 -10.59 -40.02 5.74
CA SER A 37 -10.50 -39.30 4.48
C SER A 37 -9.68 -38.04 4.75
N ARG A 38 -8.38 -38.09 4.42
CA ARG A 38 -7.55 -36.89 4.25
C ARG A 38 -8.20 -36.08 3.13
N GLY A 39 -9.05 -35.14 3.50
CA GLY A 39 -9.52 -34.12 2.58
C GLY A 39 -8.29 -33.36 2.10
N ASN A 40 -7.97 -33.49 0.82
CA ASN A 40 -6.99 -32.62 0.19
C ASN A 40 -7.57 -31.21 0.27
N VAL A 41 -6.97 -30.36 1.11
CA VAL A 41 -7.21 -28.92 1.05
C VAL A 41 -6.67 -28.49 -0.31
N ALA A 42 -7.56 -28.34 -1.29
CA ALA A 42 -7.20 -27.76 -2.57
C ALA A 42 -6.76 -26.32 -2.27
N THR A 43 -5.47 -26.06 -2.43
CA THR A 43 -4.93 -24.70 -2.47
C THR A 43 -5.63 -24.00 -3.63
N MET A 44 -6.60 -23.14 -3.34
CA MET A 44 -7.14 -22.24 -4.37
C MET A 44 -5.99 -21.33 -4.82
N PRO A 45 -5.77 -21.17 -6.13
CA PRO A 45 -4.85 -20.15 -6.63
C PRO A 45 -5.27 -18.79 -6.06
N ASP A 46 -4.30 -18.00 -5.62
CA ASP A 46 -4.57 -16.59 -5.30
C ASP A 46 -5.16 -15.92 -6.56
N PRO A 47 -6.20 -15.07 -6.41
CA PRO A 47 -6.69 -14.27 -7.52
C PRO A 47 -5.52 -13.53 -8.17
N PRO A 48 -5.47 -13.45 -9.51
CA PRO A 48 -4.40 -12.71 -10.17
C PRO A 48 -4.36 -11.28 -9.64
N ALA A 49 -3.15 -10.80 -9.31
CA ALA A 49 -2.97 -9.44 -8.80
C ALA A 49 -3.58 -8.43 -9.77
N GLN A 50 -4.52 -7.62 -9.29
CA GLN A 50 -5.20 -6.63 -10.12
C GLN A 50 -4.24 -5.50 -10.44
N SER A 51 -3.98 -5.19 -11.71
CA SER A 51 -3.20 -4.01 -12.07
C SER A 51 -4.04 -2.74 -11.99
N ILE A 52 -3.39 -1.62 -11.74
CA ILE A 52 -4.00 -0.30 -11.96
C ILE A 52 -4.39 -0.12 -13.44
N GLN A 53 -5.44 0.66 -13.71
CA GLN A 53 -5.83 1.01 -15.08
C GLN A 53 -4.78 1.93 -15.73
N ASN A 54 -4.35 1.55 -16.94
CA ASN A 54 -3.42 2.33 -17.76
C ASN A 54 -4.05 3.67 -18.21
N GLY A 55 -3.18 4.61 -18.55
CA GLY A 55 -3.55 5.92 -19.08
C GLY A 55 -3.39 7.05 -18.07
N LEU A 56 -4.10 8.15 -18.35
CA LEU A 56 -4.01 9.38 -17.58
C LEU A 56 -4.80 9.29 -16.28
N TRP A 57 -4.17 9.68 -15.19
CA TRP A 57 -4.80 9.96 -13.91
C TRP A 57 -4.50 11.42 -13.56
N GLY A 58 -5.55 12.22 -13.42
CA GLY A 58 -5.43 13.66 -13.23
C GLY A 58 -5.98 14.13 -11.91
N GLY A 59 -5.24 15.01 -11.23
CA GLY A 59 -5.65 15.64 -9.97
C GLY A 59 -5.41 17.15 -9.99
N GLU A 60 -5.73 17.79 -8.87
CA GLU A 60 -5.26 19.16 -8.64
C GLU A 60 -3.74 19.13 -8.55
N ARG A 61 -3.06 19.84 -9.46
CA ARG A 61 -1.61 20.06 -9.40
C ARG A 61 -0.76 18.78 -9.51
N VAL A 62 -1.36 17.68 -9.99
CA VAL A 62 -0.66 16.41 -10.23
C VAL A 62 -1.18 15.72 -11.49
N ARG A 63 -0.24 15.12 -12.23
CA ARG A 63 -0.50 14.23 -13.34
C ARG A 63 0.24 12.92 -13.09
N LEU A 64 -0.44 11.79 -13.26
CA LEU A 64 0.15 10.46 -13.30
C LEU A 64 -0.22 9.82 -14.64
N THR A 65 0.77 9.34 -15.39
CA THR A 65 0.54 8.57 -16.62
C THR A 65 1.01 7.15 -16.41
N VAL A 66 0.07 6.21 -16.42
CA VAL A 66 0.32 4.79 -16.12
C VAL A 66 0.46 4.00 -17.42
N THR A 67 1.48 3.15 -17.50
CA THR A 67 1.70 2.19 -18.58
C THR A 67 1.78 0.78 -18.00
N ALA A 68 1.89 -0.23 -18.88
CA ALA A 68 2.10 -1.61 -18.44
C ALA A 68 3.41 -1.79 -17.64
N ASP A 69 4.42 -0.96 -17.91
CA ASP A 69 5.77 -1.10 -17.36
C ASP A 69 6.03 -0.19 -16.15
N GLY A 70 5.10 0.71 -15.82
CA GLY A 70 5.23 1.63 -14.70
C GLY A 70 4.46 2.92 -14.89
N ALA A 71 5.01 4.05 -14.45
CA ALA A 71 4.34 5.33 -14.59
C ALA A 71 5.28 6.53 -14.53
N THR A 72 4.85 7.65 -15.10
CA THR A 72 5.46 8.97 -14.88
C THR A 72 4.54 9.84 -14.03
N VAL A 73 5.12 10.60 -13.12
CA VAL A 73 4.42 11.59 -12.30
C VAL A 73 4.98 12.97 -12.57
N GLU A 74 4.09 13.96 -12.68
CA GLU A 74 4.44 15.37 -12.75
C GLU A 74 3.63 16.18 -11.73
N TYR A 75 4.31 17.08 -11.05
CA TYR A 75 3.77 18.11 -10.17
C TYR A 75 4.15 19.50 -10.74
N ASP A 76 3.72 20.55 -10.06
CA ASP A 76 4.09 21.92 -10.44
C ASP A 76 5.60 22.21 -10.38
N CYS A 77 6.29 21.60 -9.41
CA CYS A 77 7.71 21.87 -9.16
C CYS A 77 8.51 20.57 -9.10
N GLY A 78 8.15 19.57 -9.89
CA GLY A 78 8.90 18.33 -9.91
C GLY A 78 8.26 17.27 -10.75
N HIS A 79 9.00 16.20 -10.94
CA HIS A 79 8.53 15.02 -11.63
C HIS A 79 9.13 13.77 -11.00
N GLY A 80 8.71 12.60 -11.47
CA GLY A 80 9.20 11.33 -11.00
C GLY A 80 8.80 10.20 -11.91
N ARG A 81 9.36 9.02 -11.64
CA ARG A 81 9.08 7.81 -12.40
C ARG A 81 9.01 6.61 -11.48
N ILE A 82 8.07 5.73 -11.80
CA ILE A 82 7.94 4.37 -11.30
C ILE A 82 8.36 3.46 -12.46
N GLU A 83 9.37 2.64 -12.23
CA GLU A 83 10.04 1.84 -13.28
C GLU A 83 9.62 0.37 -13.26
N GLN A 84 8.51 0.08 -12.59
CA GLN A 84 7.93 -1.26 -12.48
C GLN A 84 6.41 -1.21 -12.58
N PRO A 85 5.75 -2.29 -13.03
CA PRO A 85 4.29 -2.39 -13.03
C PRO A 85 3.68 -2.12 -11.66
N ILE A 86 2.52 -1.46 -11.64
CA ILE A 86 1.83 -1.12 -10.40
C ILE A 86 0.69 -2.13 -10.18
N SER A 87 0.94 -3.09 -9.30
CA SER A 87 -0.06 -4.08 -8.88
C SER A 87 -0.77 -3.64 -7.62
N LEU A 88 -2.08 -3.90 -7.57
CA LEU A 88 -2.94 -3.63 -6.42
C LEU A 88 -3.06 -4.88 -5.55
N ASP A 89 -3.03 -4.67 -4.23
CA ASP A 89 -3.34 -5.70 -3.24
C ASP A 89 -4.85 -5.98 -3.15
N ALA A 90 -5.23 -6.96 -2.34
CA ALA A 90 -6.63 -7.34 -2.11
C ALA A 90 -7.49 -6.24 -1.47
N GLN A 91 -6.91 -5.12 -1.04
CA GLN A 91 -7.62 -3.93 -0.55
C GLN A 91 -7.55 -2.74 -1.53
N SER A 92 -7.13 -3.02 -2.76
CA SER A 92 -6.90 -2.09 -3.87
C SER A 92 -5.92 -0.98 -3.49
N ARG A 93 -4.83 -1.33 -2.82
CA ARG A 93 -3.70 -0.44 -2.51
C ARG A 93 -2.45 -0.87 -3.27
N PHE A 94 -1.54 0.07 -3.49
CA PHE A 94 -0.20 -0.22 -3.98
C PHE A 94 0.84 0.54 -3.16
N GLU A 95 2.05 0.00 -3.14
CA GLU A 95 3.25 0.66 -2.64
C GLU A 95 4.41 0.24 -3.56
N VAL A 96 4.99 1.21 -4.26
CA VAL A 96 6.04 0.96 -5.25
C VAL A 96 7.17 1.97 -5.13
N SER A 97 8.39 1.49 -5.37
CA SER A 97 9.58 2.34 -5.45
C SER A 97 9.66 3.06 -6.79
N GLY A 98 10.30 4.22 -6.75
CA GLY A 98 10.66 5.01 -7.91
C GLY A 98 11.65 6.10 -7.53
N TRP A 99 11.71 7.15 -8.35
CA TRP A 99 12.52 8.32 -8.05
C TRP A 99 11.73 9.61 -8.28
N HIS A 100 12.21 10.68 -7.67
CA HIS A 100 11.69 12.04 -7.77
C HIS A 100 12.81 13.01 -8.12
N VAL A 101 12.51 14.01 -8.92
CA VAL A 101 13.35 15.16 -9.20
C VAL A 101 12.58 16.42 -8.82
N GLN A 102 13.22 17.25 -7.99
CA GLN A 102 12.75 18.58 -7.66
C GLN A 102 13.13 19.53 -8.79
N GLU A 103 12.15 20.10 -9.47
CA GLU A 103 12.42 21.15 -10.48
C GLU A 103 12.75 22.46 -9.73
N GLN A 104 13.79 23.15 -10.19
CA GLN A 104 14.14 24.48 -9.71
C GLN A 104 13.59 25.55 -10.66
N GLY A 105 12.95 26.57 -10.09
CA GLY A 105 12.63 27.80 -10.80
C GLY A 105 13.88 28.68 -11.00
N GLY A 106 13.85 29.55 -12.01
CA GLY A 106 14.92 30.51 -12.32
C GLY A 106 16.04 29.99 -13.21
N ALA A 107 17.11 30.80 -13.35
CA ALA A 107 18.27 30.43 -14.15
C ALA A 107 18.93 29.18 -13.57
N LEU A 108 18.99 28.12 -14.39
CA LEU A 108 19.71 26.89 -14.04
C LEU A 108 21.15 27.28 -13.67
N ARG A 109 21.59 26.98 -12.46
CA ARG A 109 23.02 27.14 -12.12
C ARG A 109 23.80 26.22 -13.03
N GLU A 110 24.83 26.74 -13.69
CA GLU A 110 25.72 25.93 -14.53
C GLU A 110 26.31 24.80 -13.67
N GLY A 111 25.98 23.54 -14.01
CA GLY A 111 26.35 22.34 -13.23
C GLY A 111 25.33 21.84 -12.19
N ALA A 112 24.18 22.50 -12.01
CA ALA A 112 23.07 21.96 -11.23
C ALA A 112 22.35 20.87 -12.02
N ALA A 113 22.84 19.63 -11.94
CA ALA A 113 22.08 18.48 -12.38
C ALA A 113 20.88 18.29 -11.43
N ASP A 114 19.70 18.13 -12.00
CA ASP A 114 18.49 17.70 -11.30
C ASP A 114 18.76 16.37 -10.57
N ARG A 115 18.95 16.44 -9.24
CA ARG A 115 19.26 15.25 -8.43
C ARG A 115 18.03 14.35 -8.37
N LYS A 116 18.19 13.10 -8.81
CA LYS A 116 17.22 12.04 -8.54
C LYS A 116 17.28 11.64 -7.08
N LEU A 117 16.14 11.73 -6.40
CA LEU A 117 15.94 11.32 -5.02
C LEU A 117 15.09 10.04 -5.02
N ALA A 118 15.49 9.03 -4.25
CA ALA A 118 14.68 7.83 -4.11
C ALA A 118 13.33 8.16 -3.46
N ALA A 119 12.25 7.63 -4.04
CA ALA A 119 10.89 7.94 -3.64
C ALA A 119 10.03 6.68 -3.56
N ARG A 120 9.09 6.70 -2.62
CA ARG A 120 8.01 5.74 -2.48
C ARG A 120 6.71 6.37 -2.93
N TYR A 121 5.99 5.64 -3.77
CA TYR A 121 4.66 5.98 -4.25
C TYR A 121 3.68 4.98 -3.66
N ALA A 122 2.80 5.46 -2.78
CA ALA A 122 1.78 4.63 -2.16
C ALA A 122 0.40 5.16 -2.52
N GLY A 123 -0.53 4.28 -2.86
CA GLY A 123 -1.87 4.73 -3.20
C GLY A 123 -2.96 3.73 -2.93
N ARG A 124 -4.19 4.23 -3.00
CA ARG A 124 -5.42 3.44 -2.89
C ARG A 124 -6.34 3.82 -4.04
N VAL A 125 -6.82 2.82 -4.77
CA VAL A 125 -7.71 2.98 -5.91
C VAL A 125 -9.11 2.51 -5.54
N ARG A 126 -10.13 3.28 -5.92
CA ARG A 126 -11.54 2.95 -5.79
C ARG A 126 -12.24 3.43 -7.05
N ASN A 127 -12.69 2.50 -7.89
CA ASN A 127 -13.22 2.79 -9.22
C ASN A 127 -12.19 3.61 -10.05
N ASP A 128 -12.60 4.77 -10.53
CA ASP A 128 -11.83 5.76 -11.26
C ASP A 128 -11.13 6.79 -10.36
N HIS A 129 -11.22 6.67 -9.03
CA HIS A 129 -10.57 7.56 -8.09
C HIS A 129 -9.33 6.93 -7.43
N MET A 130 -8.29 7.74 -7.24
CA MET A 130 -7.07 7.36 -6.54
C MET A 130 -6.67 8.41 -5.50
N THR A 131 -6.26 7.95 -4.32
CA THR A 131 -5.40 8.75 -3.44
C THR A 131 -3.95 8.29 -3.61
N LEU A 132 -3.05 9.19 -3.98
CA LEU A 132 -1.62 8.96 -4.13
C LEU A 132 -0.86 9.73 -3.06
N THR A 133 0.07 9.09 -2.36
CA THR A 133 1.02 9.72 -1.44
C THR A 133 2.43 9.47 -1.95
N VAL A 134 3.26 10.50 -1.92
CA VAL A 134 4.65 10.44 -2.37
C VAL A 134 5.58 10.88 -1.25
N GLU A 135 6.61 10.08 -1.01
CA GLU A 135 7.55 10.27 0.09
C GLU A 135 8.98 9.99 -0.37
N LEU A 136 9.92 10.83 0.04
CA LEU A 136 11.34 10.60 -0.18
C LEU A 136 11.85 9.57 0.83
N THR A 137 12.38 8.44 0.34
CA THR A 137 12.72 7.30 1.21
C THR A 137 13.95 7.57 2.07
N GLU A 138 14.90 8.39 1.60
CA GLU A 138 16.11 8.72 2.35
C GLU A 138 15.83 9.59 3.58
N SER A 139 14.89 10.53 3.48
CA SER A 139 14.59 11.49 4.55
C SER A 139 13.28 11.24 5.29
N GLY A 140 12.40 10.37 4.75
CA GLY A 140 11.02 10.21 5.21
C GLY A 140 10.13 11.43 4.90
N THR A 141 10.61 12.37 4.06
CA THR A 141 9.86 13.59 3.76
C THR A 141 8.69 13.27 2.83
N LYS A 142 7.46 13.47 3.31
CA LYS A 142 6.25 13.39 2.48
C LYS A 142 6.15 14.62 1.58
N LEU A 143 6.22 14.42 0.27
CA LEU A 143 6.08 15.48 -0.74
C LEU A 143 4.62 15.92 -0.91
N GLY A 144 3.68 14.98 -0.76
CA GLY A 144 2.27 15.30 -0.86
C GLY A 144 1.36 14.09 -0.81
N THR A 145 0.07 14.38 -0.66
CA THR A 145 -1.03 13.45 -0.87
C THR A 145 -2.00 14.10 -1.84
N PHE A 146 -2.33 13.38 -2.92
CA PHE A 146 -3.10 13.90 -4.04
C PHE A 146 -4.32 13.02 -4.31
N SER A 147 -5.40 13.65 -4.75
CA SER A 147 -6.58 12.97 -5.28
C SER A 147 -6.54 13.03 -6.81
N LEU A 148 -6.58 11.86 -7.45
CA LEU A 148 -6.58 11.73 -8.90
C LEU A 148 -7.83 11.00 -9.37
N GLU A 149 -8.19 11.27 -10.62
CA GLU A 149 -9.32 10.67 -11.31
C GLU A 149 -8.86 10.21 -12.69
N HIS A 150 -9.26 9.00 -13.09
CA HIS A 150 -8.88 8.45 -14.40
C HIS A 150 -9.49 9.26 -15.54
N GLY A 151 -8.70 9.53 -16.58
CA GLY A 151 -9.12 10.30 -17.76
C GLY A 151 -9.25 11.81 -17.53
N LYS A 152 -9.14 12.30 -16.30
CA LYS A 152 -9.28 13.72 -15.98
C LYS A 152 -8.11 14.55 -16.53
N ALA A 153 -8.44 15.64 -17.19
CA ALA A 153 -7.45 16.61 -17.67
C ALA A 153 -6.75 17.32 -16.49
N VAL A 154 -5.46 17.63 -16.67
CA VAL A 154 -4.64 18.28 -15.64
C VAL A 154 -4.09 19.60 -16.13
N ARG A 155 -4.19 20.63 -15.29
CA ARG A 155 -3.47 21.89 -15.45
C ARG A 155 -2.32 21.94 -14.44
N LEU A 156 -1.09 21.79 -14.93
CA LEU A 156 0.12 21.99 -14.13
C LEU A 156 0.65 23.41 -14.35
N VAL A 157 1.14 24.04 -13.29
CA VAL A 157 1.84 25.31 -13.34
C VAL A 157 3.30 25.02 -13.02
N LYS A 158 4.18 25.13 -14.01
CA LYS A 158 5.61 24.87 -13.80
C LYS A 158 6.24 25.94 -12.90
N CYS A 159 7.17 25.50 -12.06
CA CYS A 159 7.98 26.35 -11.20
C CYS A 159 8.63 27.48 -12.02
N ARG A 160 8.56 28.73 -11.53
CA ARG A 160 9.13 29.92 -12.17
C ARG A 160 10.48 30.28 -11.59
#